data_AF-A0A7V6RJW8-F1
#
_entry.id   AF-A0A7V6RJW8-F1
#
_cell.length_a   1.000
_cell.length_b   1.000
_cell.length_c   1.000
_cell.angle_alpha   90.00
_cell.angle_beta   90.00
_cell.angle_gamma   90.00
#
_symmetry.space_group_name_H-M   'P 1'
#
loop_
_entity.id
_entity.type
_entity.pdbx_description
1 polymer ?
#
loop_
_entity_poly.entity_id
_entity_poly.type
_entity_poly.pdbx_seq_one_letter_code
_entity_poly.pdbx_strand_id
1 'polypeptide(L)'
;MKTIKSLIFIIFATILLYSCEQHKREKEFLDKYEYEDFSQFKGVIMYIRGFDDSGKIIITGSIDFLKNDSLKFGYYTLKMDTQDNNITYMHWICADKEVELDTIKLQHLAKNFMKYQISRLDVDTAGNVFVYIKDFANRAFVRFANEDELQKRNRESTWTKVKNTDNWYK
;
A
#
# COMPACT_ATOMS: atom_id res chain seq x y z
N MET A 1 -42.29 1.63 -13.67
CA MET A 1 -42.06 2.44 -12.46
C MET A 1 -41.70 1.63 -11.21
N LYS A 2 -42.41 0.53 -10.87
CA LYS A 2 -42.06 -0.34 -9.72
C LYS A 2 -40.68 -0.99 -9.82
N THR A 3 -40.31 -1.49 -11.00
CA THR A 3 -39.00 -2.12 -11.28
C THR A 3 -37.83 -1.14 -11.13
N ILE A 4 -37.96 0.08 -11.64
CA ILE A 4 -36.93 1.14 -11.50
C ILE A 4 -36.74 1.52 -10.02
N LYS A 5 -37.82 1.69 -9.26
CA LYS A 5 -37.74 1.98 -7.81
C LYS A 5 -37.05 0.84 -7.04
N SER A 6 -37.34 -0.42 -7.39
CA SER A 6 -36.69 -1.58 -6.79
C SER A 6 -35.20 -1.67 -7.14
N LEU A 7 -34.83 -1.33 -8.39
CA LEU A 7 -33.44 -1.31 -8.85
C LEU A 7 -32.62 -0.24 -8.14
N ILE A 8 -33.17 0.97 -7.99
CA ILE A 8 -32.55 2.07 -7.24
C ILE A 8 -32.31 1.65 -5.79
N PHE A 9 -33.29 1.02 -5.14
CA PHE A 9 -33.15 0.56 -3.76
C PHE A 9 -32.04 -0.49 -3.60
N ILE A 10 -31.93 -1.44 -4.55
CA ILE A 10 -30.86 -2.44 -4.55
C ILE A 10 -29.49 -1.77 -4.70
N ILE A 11 -29.36 -0.80 -5.61
CA ILE A 11 -28.10 -0.05 -5.82
C ILE A 11 -27.71 0.73 -4.56
N PHE A 12 -28.67 1.40 -3.90
CA PHE A 12 -28.38 2.10 -2.65
C PHE A 12 -27.98 1.14 -1.53
N ALA A 13 -28.66 0.00 -1.41
CA ALA A 13 -28.32 -1.01 -0.42
C ALA A 13 -26.92 -1.60 -0.65
N THR A 14 -26.53 -1.88 -1.90
CA THR A 14 -25.18 -2.37 -2.20
C THR A 14 -24.13 -1.31 -1.88
N ILE A 15 -24.33 -0.04 -2.25
CA ILE A 15 -23.40 1.05 -1.93
C ILE A 15 -23.20 1.19 -0.40
N LEU A 16 -24.29 1.12 0.37
CA LEU A 16 -24.22 1.20 1.84
C LEU A 16 -23.47 0.02 2.46
N LEU A 17 -23.71 -1.19 1.95
CA LEU A 17 -23.01 -2.40 2.41
C LEU A 17 -21.51 -2.33 2.10
N TYR A 18 -21.13 -1.90 0.89
CA TYR A 18 -19.73 -1.68 0.51
C TYR A 18 -19.03 -0.66 1.41
N SER A 19 -19.70 0.47 1.72
CA SER A 19 -19.13 1.50 2.60
C SER A 19 -18.96 1.01 4.05
N CYS A 20 -19.86 0.17 4.54
CA CYS A 20 -19.80 -0.38 5.89
C CYS A 20 -18.66 -1.41 6.03
N GLU A 21 -18.51 -2.30 5.04
CA GLU A 21 -17.40 -3.26 5.01
C GLU A 21 -16.05 -2.55 4.90
N GLN A 22 -15.98 -1.48 4.11
CA GLN A 22 -14.79 -0.64 4.04
C GLN A 22 -14.41 -0.14 5.43
N HIS A 23 -15.26 0.65 6.09
CA HIS A 23 -14.95 1.22 7.41
C HIS A 23 -14.56 0.19 8.46
N LYS A 24 -15.13 -1.02 8.40
CA LYS A 24 -14.75 -2.11 9.27
C LYS A 24 -13.29 -2.52 9.06
N ARG A 25 -12.86 -2.76 7.81
CA ARG A 25 -11.46 -3.12 7.50
C ARG A 25 -10.48 -2.00 7.80
N GLU A 26 -10.88 -0.74 7.56
CA GLU A 26 -10.08 0.44 7.94
C GLU A 26 -9.79 0.44 9.44
N LYS A 27 -10.83 0.24 10.25
CA LYS A 27 -10.70 0.16 11.69
C LYS A 27 -9.85 -1.04 12.13
N GLU A 28 -10.09 -2.22 11.57
CA GLU A 28 -9.32 -3.44 11.89
C GLU A 28 -7.81 -3.27 11.60
N PHE A 29 -7.47 -2.59 10.51
CA PHE A 29 -6.08 -2.30 10.18
C PHE A 29 -5.45 -1.37 11.22
N LEU A 30 -6.12 -0.27 11.54
CA LEU A 30 -5.61 0.72 12.50
C LEU A 30 -5.48 0.14 13.91
N ASP A 31 -6.52 -0.56 14.39
CA ASP A 31 -6.52 -1.22 15.70
C ASP A 31 -5.32 -2.19 15.85
N LYS A 32 -4.85 -2.77 14.74
CA LYS A 32 -3.75 -3.73 14.73
C LYS A 32 -2.37 -3.10 14.50
N TYR A 33 -2.28 -2.05 13.68
CA TYR A 33 -1.00 -1.55 13.16
C TYR A 33 -0.71 -0.08 13.47
N GLU A 34 -1.53 0.60 14.28
CA GLU A 34 -1.35 2.03 14.65
C GLU A 34 0.12 2.37 15.02
N TYR A 35 0.73 1.50 15.82
CA TYR A 35 2.08 1.66 16.35
C TYR A 35 3.15 0.88 15.57
N GLU A 36 2.80 0.29 14.42
CA GLU A 36 3.74 -0.46 13.60
C GLU A 36 4.87 0.45 13.07
N ASP A 37 6.10 -0.03 13.16
CA ASP A 37 7.25 0.65 12.56
C ASP A 37 7.44 0.22 11.10
N PHE A 38 7.11 1.13 10.18
CA PHE A 38 7.30 0.94 8.75
C PHE A 38 8.65 1.45 8.24
N SER A 39 9.59 1.84 9.12
CA SER A 39 10.90 2.39 8.74
C SER A 39 11.70 1.47 7.81
N GLN A 40 11.53 0.15 7.94
CA GLN A 40 12.15 -0.85 7.07
C GLN A 40 11.76 -0.68 5.58
N PHE A 41 10.60 -0.08 5.30
CA PHE A 41 10.09 0.18 3.95
C PHE A 41 10.47 1.57 3.43
N LYS A 42 11.25 2.37 4.16
CA LYS A 42 11.59 3.74 3.74
C LYS A 42 12.21 3.78 2.33
N GLY A 43 11.62 4.60 1.47
CA GLY A 43 11.93 4.67 0.04
C GLY A 43 11.35 3.54 -0.80
N VAL A 44 10.39 2.76 -0.29
CA VAL A 44 9.85 1.59 -0.98
C VAL A 44 8.35 1.74 -1.21
N ILE A 45 7.94 1.49 -2.44
CA ILE A 45 6.54 1.34 -2.84
C ILE A 45 6.32 -0.13 -3.16
N MET A 46 5.37 -0.78 -2.50
CA MET A 46 4.94 -2.15 -2.76
C MET A 46 3.45 -2.18 -3.06
N TYR A 47 3.02 -2.86 -4.13
CA TYR A 47 1.60 -3.12 -4.34
C TYR A 47 1.35 -4.46 -5.01
N ILE A 48 0.21 -5.06 -4.65
CA ILE A 48 -0.29 -6.28 -5.26
C ILE A 48 -0.87 -5.91 -6.62
N ARG A 49 -0.25 -6.40 -7.69
CA ARG A 49 -0.73 -6.22 -9.06
C ARG A 49 -1.88 -7.18 -9.39
N GLY A 50 -1.88 -8.36 -8.77
CA GLY A 50 -2.86 -9.41 -9.01
C GLY A 50 -2.25 -10.78 -8.82
N PHE A 51 -2.78 -11.76 -9.55
CA PHE A 51 -2.33 -13.14 -9.55
C PHE A 51 -1.93 -13.54 -10.97
N ASP A 52 -0.94 -14.43 -11.12
CA ASP A 52 -0.66 -15.06 -12.40
C ASP A 52 -1.57 -16.28 -12.65
N ASP A 53 -1.47 -16.88 -13.84
CA ASP A 53 -2.28 -18.04 -14.24
C ASP A 53 -2.10 -19.26 -13.33
N SER A 54 -0.99 -19.30 -12.57
CA SER A 54 -0.72 -20.36 -11.58
C SER A 54 -1.21 -20.02 -10.17
N GLY A 55 -1.89 -18.88 -10.00
CA GLY A 55 -2.39 -18.41 -8.71
C GLY A 55 -1.33 -17.78 -7.80
N LYS A 56 -0.12 -17.48 -8.31
CA LYS A 56 0.92 -16.80 -7.52
C LYS A 56 0.64 -15.30 -7.48
N ILE A 57 0.82 -14.68 -6.31
CA ILE A 57 0.69 -13.24 -6.16
C ILE A 57 1.81 -12.54 -6.91
N ILE A 58 1.45 -11.54 -7.71
CA ILE A 58 2.38 -10.64 -8.35
C ILE A 58 2.45 -9.36 -7.52
N ILE A 59 3.62 -9.07 -6.97
CA ILE A 59 3.91 -7.81 -6.27
C ILE A 59 4.86 -7.00 -7.13
N THR A 60 4.60 -5.71 -7.26
CA THR A 60 5.47 -4.80 -8.02
C THR A 60 5.57 -3.49 -7.28
N GLY A 61 6.52 -2.65 -7.69
CA GLY A 61 6.86 -1.49 -6.91
C GLY A 61 8.09 -0.76 -7.43
N SER A 62 8.47 0.24 -6.66
CA SER A 62 9.71 0.97 -6.83
C SER A 62 10.50 1.02 -5.53
N ILE A 63 11.81 1.17 -5.66
CA ILE A 63 12.71 1.36 -4.54
C ILE A 63 13.65 2.52 -4.85
N ASP A 64 13.70 3.45 -3.90
CA ASP A 64 14.63 4.57 -3.88
C ASP A 64 15.90 4.16 -3.12
N PHE A 65 17.05 4.57 -3.63
CA PHE A 65 18.34 4.33 -3.00
C PHE A 65 19.35 5.43 -3.36
N LEU A 66 20.36 5.61 -2.53
CA LEU A 66 21.43 6.58 -2.75
C LEU A 66 22.59 5.94 -3.53
N LYS A 67 23.04 6.58 -4.61
CA LYS A 67 24.26 6.24 -5.35
C LYS A 67 25.04 7.53 -5.62
N ASN A 68 26.29 7.61 -5.18
CA ASN A 68 27.15 8.79 -5.38
C ASN A 68 26.44 10.10 -5.01
N ASP A 69 25.84 10.13 -3.81
CA ASP A 69 25.05 11.26 -3.27
C ASP A 69 23.84 11.71 -4.12
N SER A 70 23.49 10.91 -5.13
CA SER A 70 22.31 11.13 -5.97
C SER A 70 21.23 10.11 -5.64
N LEU A 71 20.00 10.58 -5.45
CA LEU A 71 18.84 9.71 -5.32
C LEU A 71 18.57 9.03 -6.68
N LYS A 72 18.47 7.71 -6.67
CA LYS A 72 18.12 6.87 -7.81
C LYS A 72 16.91 6.03 -7.45
N PHE A 73 16.21 5.54 -8.46
CA PHE A 73 15.07 4.64 -8.30
C PHE A 73 15.18 3.44 -9.24
N GLY A 74 14.66 2.31 -8.78
CA GLY A 74 14.51 1.09 -9.57
C GLY A 74 13.10 0.56 -9.46
N TYR A 75 12.65 -0.16 -10.49
CA TYR A 75 11.37 -0.87 -10.49
C TYR A 75 11.60 -2.35 -10.33
N TYR A 76 10.69 -3.03 -9.64
CA TYR A 76 10.75 -4.47 -9.48
C TYR A 76 9.39 -5.13 -9.66
N THR A 77 9.43 -6.42 -9.97
CA THR A 77 8.30 -7.33 -9.98
C THR A 77 8.75 -8.65 -9.36
N LEU A 78 7.98 -9.17 -8.43
CA LEU A 78 8.20 -10.47 -7.81
C LEU A 78 6.93 -11.30 -7.87
N LYS A 79 7.10 -12.62 -7.93
CA LYS A 79 6.00 -13.59 -7.80
C LYS A 79 6.19 -14.38 -6.53
N MET A 80 5.15 -14.40 -5.71
CA MET A 80 5.12 -15.09 -4.43
C MET A 80 4.05 -16.18 -4.45
N ASP A 81 4.43 -17.37 -4.01
CA ASP A 81 3.48 -18.44 -3.72
C ASP A 81 2.71 -18.12 -2.44
N THR A 82 1.39 -18.29 -2.48
CA THR A 82 0.51 -17.90 -1.37
C THR A 82 0.46 -18.93 -0.27
N GLN A 83 0.91 -20.17 -0.52
CA GLN A 83 0.84 -21.26 0.45
C GLN A 83 1.99 -21.19 1.46
N ASP A 84 3.21 -20.93 0.97
CA ASP A 84 4.43 -20.94 1.77
C ASP A 84 5.16 -19.58 1.80
N ASN A 85 4.62 -18.55 1.13
CA ASN A 85 5.23 -17.24 0.94
C ASN A 85 6.61 -17.30 0.25
N ASN A 86 6.88 -18.36 -0.51
CA ASN A 86 8.11 -18.50 -1.27
C ASN A 86 8.11 -17.59 -2.50
N ILE A 87 9.24 -16.96 -2.80
CA ILE A 87 9.37 -16.05 -3.93
C ILE A 87 10.03 -16.83 -5.06
N THR A 88 9.22 -17.25 -6.04
CA THR A 88 9.67 -18.14 -7.13
C THR A 88 10.24 -17.38 -8.33
N TYR A 89 10.00 -16.06 -8.38
CA TYR A 89 10.48 -15.20 -9.45
C TYR A 89 10.67 -13.79 -8.92
N MET A 90 11.71 -13.13 -9.42
CA MET A 90 11.96 -11.74 -9.17
C MET A 90 12.70 -11.17 -10.38
N HIS A 91 12.23 -10.03 -10.83
CA HIS A 91 12.83 -9.25 -11.88
C HIS A 91 12.83 -7.80 -11.46
N TRP A 92 13.91 -7.10 -11.80
CA TRP A 92 14.04 -5.71 -11.46
C TRP A 92 14.81 -4.99 -12.56
N ILE A 93 14.48 -3.73 -12.76
CA ILE A 93 15.09 -2.85 -13.74
C ILE A 93 15.49 -1.59 -13.00
N CYS A 94 16.79 -1.31 -12.98
CA CYS A 94 17.30 -0.02 -12.54
C CYS A 94 17.36 0.95 -13.71
N ALA A 95 17.10 2.23 -13.46
CA ALA A 95 17.45 3.29 -14.41
C ALA A 95 18.97 3.39 -14.61
N ASP A 96 19.76 2.90 -13.65
CA ASP A 96 21.22 2.91 -13.66
C ASP A 96 21.75 1.46 -13.70
N LYS A 97 22.30 1.03 -14.84
CA LYS A 97 22.67 -0.36 -15.14
C LYS A 97 23.76 -0.96 -14.21
N GLU A 98 24.40 -0.13 -13.39
CA GLU A 98 25.54 -0.54 -12.55
C GLU A 98 25.16 -0.83 -11.09
N VAL A 99 23.87 -0.81 -10.75
CA VAL A 99 23.43 -1.09 -9.37
C VAL A 99 23.10 -2.56 -9.27
N GLU A 100 23.60 -3.22 -8.22
CA GLU A 100 23.11 -4.53 -7.81
C GLU A 100 22.09 -4.30 -6.69
N LEU A 101 20.83 -4.69 -6.93
CA LEU A 101 19.79 -4.57 -5.93
C LEU A 101 20.01 -5.60 -4.83
N ASP A 102 19.85 -5.20 -3.57
CA ASP A 102 19.75 -6.14 -2.46
C ASP A 102 18.43 -6.91 -2.54
N THR A 103 18.49 -8.02 -3.28
CA THR A 103 17.35 -8.88 -3.53
C THR A 103 16.88 -9.62 -2.28
N ILE A 104 17.77 -9.87 -1.32
CA ILE A 104 17.42 -10.52 -0.05
C ILE A 104 16.56 -9.57 0.79
N LYS A 105 16.97 -8.30 0.88
CA LYS A 105 16.17 -7.26 1.52
C LYS A 105 14.80 -7.13 0.85
N LEU A 106 14.76 -7.07 -0.49
CA LEU A 106 13.48 -6.96 -1.21
C LEU A 106 12.54 -8.14 -0.92
N GLN A 107 13.07 -9.36 -0.90
CA GLN A 107 12.29 -10.56 -0.55
C GLN A 107 11.76 -10.50 0.88
N HIS A 108 12.58 -10.06 1.84
CA HIS A 108 12.16 -9.90 3.23
C HIS A 108 11.03 -8.87 3.37
N LEU A 109 11.19 -7.72 2.72
CA LEU A 109 10.17 -6.68 2.70
C LEU A 109 8.87 -7.17 2.07
N ALA A 110 8.93 -7.91 0.96
CA ALA A 110 7.74 -8.49 0.33
C ALA A 110 6.99 -9.45 1.27
N LYS A 111 7.72 -10.31 2.00
CA LYS A 111 7.12 -11.22 2.99
C LYS A 111 6.48 -10.46 4.15
N ASN A 112 7.12 -9.39 4.63
CA ASN A 112 6.54 -8.53 5.68
C ASN A 112 5.30 -7.78 5.17
N PHE A 113 5.37 -7.25 3.95
CA PHE A 113 4.25 -6.56 3.31
C PHE A 113 2.99 -7.43 3.26
N MET A 114 3.12 -8.71 2.93
CA MET A 114 1.98 -9.64 2.87
C MET A 114 1.30 -9.87 4.22
N LYS A 115 1.99 -9.68 5.36
CA LYS A 115 1.39 -9.80 6.70
C LYS A 115 0.32 -8.73 6.96
N TYR A 116 0.44 -7.58 6.31
CA TYR A 116 -0.47 -6.45 6.51
C TYR A 116 -1.81 -6.63 5.80
N GLN A 117 -1.92 -7.55 4.83
CA GLN A 117 -3.16 -7.83 4.08
C GLN A 117 -3.76 -6.59 3.38
N ILE A 118 -2.89 -5.69 2.95
CA ILE A 118 -3.21 -4.45 2.23
C ILE A 118 -2.91 -4.59 0.74
N SER A 119 -3.47 -3.71 -0.08
CA SER A 119 -3.22 -3.70 -1.53
C SER A 119 -1.95 -2.96 -1.93
N ARG A 120 -1.62 -1.89 -1.20
CA ARG A 120 -0.41 -1.09 -1.44
C ARG A 120 0.11 -0.49 -0.13
N LEU A 121 1.43 -0.45 -0.03
CA LEU A 121 2.20 0.28 0.96
C LEU A 121 3.19 1.18 0.22
N ASP A 122 3.28 2.44 0.61
CA ASP A 122 4.24 3.39 0.09
C ASP A 122 4.85 4.10 1.28
N VAL A 123 6.17 4.00 1.44
CA VAL A 123 6.89 4.75 2.45
C VAL A 123 7.94 5.58 1.76
N ASP A 124 7.75 6.89 1.76
CA ASP A 124 8.65 7.78 1.03
C ASP A 124 9.98 7.99 1.75
N THR A 125 10.90 8.71 1.12
CA THR A 125 12.23 9.00 1.68
C THR A 125 12.19 9.99 2.86
N ALA A 126 11.08 10.69 3.10
CA ALA A 126 10.88 11.45 4.33
C ALA A 126 10.41 10.54 5.48
N GLY A 127 9.87 9.36 5.16
CA GLY A 127 9.31 8.40 6.12
C GLY A 127 7.80 8.54 6.29
N ASN A 128 7.12 9.26 5.40
CA ASN A 128 5.67 9.29 5.36
C ASN A 128 5.16 7.92 4.91
N VAL A 129 4.13 7.38 5.56
CA VAL A 129 3.60 6.04 5.31
C VAL A 129 2.21 6.16 4.71
N PHE A 130 1.99 5.59 3.53
CA PHE A 130 0.71 5.54 2.83
C PHE A 130 0.26 4.08 2.70
N VAL A 131 -0.88 3.74 3.29
CA VAL A 131 -1.46 2.39 3.29
C VAL A 131 -2.76 2.38 2.52
N TYR A 132 -2.90 1.48 1.56
CA TYR A 132 -4.12 1.33 0.76
C TYR A 132 -4.74 -0.05 1.02
N ILE A 133 -5.92 -0.08 1.61
CA ILE A 133 -6.64 -1.33 1.88
C ILE A 133 -7.26 -1.87 0.59
N LYS A 134 -7.25 -3.21 0.45
CA LYS A 134 -7.78 -3.94 -0.70
C LYS A 134 -9.23 -3.54 -1.01
N ASP A 135 -9.59 -3.53 -2.30
CA ASP A 135 -10.89 -3.15 -2.87
C ASP A 135 -11.19 -1.64 -2.97
N PHE A 136 -10.30 -0.79 -2.43
CA PHE A 136 -10.47 0.68 -2.42
C PHE A 136 -9.17 1.43 -2.76
N ALA A 137 -8.47 1.00 -3.82
CA ALA A 137 -7.13 1.45 -4.22
C ALA A 137 -6.92 2.97 -4.38
N ASN A 138 -7.98 3.78 -4.32
CA ASN A 138 -7.94 5.23 -4.48
C ASN A 138 -7.87 6.00 -3.15
N ARG A 139 -7.94 5.32 -1.99
CA ARG A 139 -7.86 5.96 -0.66
C ARG A 139 -6.72 5.37 0.16
N ALA A 140 -5.90 6.24 0.73
CA ALA A 140 -4.77 5.87 1.58
C ALA A 140 -4.98 6.34 3.03
N PHE A 141 -4.54 5.54 4.01
CA PHE A 141 -4.18 6.01 5.35
C PHE A 141 -2.78 6.59 5.29
N VAL A 142 -2.60 7.81 5.81
CA VAL A 142 -1.32 8.52 5.71
C VAL A 142 -0.78 8.85 7.08
N ARG A 143 0.45 8.39 7.39
CA ARG A 143 1.24 8.85 8.54
C ARG A 143 2.26 9.83 8.01
N PHE A 144 2.27 11.04 8.53
CA PHE A 144 3.37 11.95 8.24
C PHE A 144 4.53 11.71 9.19
N ALA A 145 5.75 11.78 8.67
CA ALA A 145 6.96 11.68 9.47
C ALA A 145 7.08 12.85 10.47
N ASN A 146 6.53 14.01 10.14
CA ASN A 146 6.49 15.22 10.98
C ASN A 146 5.37 16.19 10.53
N GLU A 147 5.17 17.27 11.30
CA GLU A 147 4.15 18.29 11.05
C GLU A 147 4.41 19.09 9.76
N ASP A 148 5.67 19.30 9.36
CA ASP A 148 6.00 20.03 8.14
C ASP A 148 5.54 19.27 6.89
N GLU A 149 5.72 17.94 6.88
CA GLU A 149 5.22 17.07 5.82
C GLU A 149 3.70 17.08 5.74
N LEU A 150 3.00 17.11 6.88
CA LEU A 150 1.54 17.27 6.93
C LEU A 150 1.11 18.61 6.30
N GLN A 151 1.78 19.70 6.64
CA GLN A 151 1.44 21.04 6.13
C GLN A 151 1.62 21.17 4.61
N LYS A 152 2.66 20.53 4.03
CA LYS A 152 2.90 20.50 2.58
C LYS A 152 1.74 19.88 1.78
N ARG A 153 0.94 19.00 2.40
CA ARG A 153 -0.05 18.16 1.75
C ARG A 153 -1.50 18.47 2.16
N ASN A 154 -1.73 19.61 2.81
CA ASN A 154 -3.02 20.01 3.40
C ASN A 154 -4.21 20.19 2.43
N ARG A 155 -4.01 19.99 1.12
CA ARG A 155 -5.03 20.17 0.06
C ARG A 155 -5.42 18.88 -0.67
N GLU A 156 -4.89 17.71 -0.29
CA GLU A 156 -5.19 16.46 -0.98
C GLU A 156 -6.60 15.93 -0.65
N SER A 157 -7.48 15.91 -1.66
CA SER A 157 -8.90 15.55 -1.52
C SER A 157 -9.19 14.06 -1.64
N THR A 158 -8.17 13.24 -1.95
CA THR A 158 -8.32 11.79 -2.10
C THR A 158 -8.21 11.02 -0.78
N TRP A 159 -7.96 11.72 0.34
CA TRP A 159 -7.63 11.14 1.63
C TRP A 159 -8.83 11.16 2.60
N THR A 160 -9.03 10.09 3.39
CA THR A 160 -10.14 9.99 4.36
C THR A 160 -9.61 10.03 5.79
N LYS A 161 -10.16 10.93 6.60
CA LYS A 161 -9.79 11.14 8.01
C LYS A 161 -10.37 10.05 8.90
N VAL A 162 -9.54 9.31 9.66
CA VAL A 162 -10.02 8.40 10.71
C VAL A 162 -9.99 9.11 12.06
N LYS A 163 -11.02 8.89 12.89
CA LYS A 163 -11.15 9.50 14.21
C LYS A 163 -10.41 8.67 15.26
N ASN A 164 -9.20 9.08 15.62
CA ASN A 164 -8.68 9.17 16.99
C ASN A 164 -7.28 9.81 16.94
N THR A 165 -6.91 10.43 18.05
CA THR A 165 -5.96 11.54 18.16
C THR A 165 -4.50 11.09 18.12
N ASP A 166 -3.86 11.29 16.96
CA ASP A 166 -2.44 11.64 16.70
C ASP A 166 -1.85 10.84 15.50
N ASN A 167 -1.94 11.42 14.29
CA ASN A 167 -1.44 10.84 13.02
C ASN A 167 -2.06 9.47 12.63
N TRP A 168 -2.23 9.24 11.31
CA TRP A 168 -3.26 8.36 10.70
C TRP A 168 -4.73 8.79 10.92
N TYR A 169 -5.05 10.00 11.40
CA TYR A 169 -5.04 11.24 10.63
C TYR A 169 -5.39 12.39 11.60
N LYS A 170 -4.79 13.58 11.48
CA LYS A 170 -5.27 14.76 12.22
C LYS A 170 -6.45 15.42 11.55
#